data_AF-A0A194V099-F1
#
_entry.id   AF-A0A194V099-F1
#
_cell.length_a   1.000
_cell.length_b   1.000
_cell.length_c   1.000
_cell.angle_alpha   90.00
_cell.angle_beta   90.00
_cell.angle_gamma   90.00
#
_symmetry.space_group_name_H-M   'P 1'
#
loop_
_entity.id
_entity.type
_entity.pdbx_description
1 polymer ?
#
loop_
_entity_poly.entity_id
_entity_poly.type
_entity_poly.pdbx_seq_one_letter_code
_entity_poly.pdbx_strand_id
1 'polypeptide(L)'
;MHVGQAHQPPTLQNTNISSEGLDGKIIPLSQGKLLGGSSAINGQAFVANSKAAMDAWAEFGSPGWDWQSMAPYFKKFHTLSRPSPAASEHLRLDYINDALGWPASGDPFSGEFVGGYINAMSIDPEPRTRSDAATAYYEPAKARSNLHVVTGTVAEKIIFDTSGKVPKAVGVQVQKGGKTTTVEAGKEVILAAGTVGTPKLLELSGVGDQTLLESLGIPVVVHNPNVGENL
;
A
#
# COMPACT_ATOMS: atom_id res chain seq x y z
N MET A 1 33.26 18.07 -4.16
CA MET A 1 31.80 18.05 -3.89
C MET A 1 31.53 16.77 -3.11
N HIS A 2 31.36 16.87 -1.78
CA HIS A 2 31.07 15.72 -0.94
C HIS A 2 29.63 15.31 -1.20
N VAL A 3 29.41 14.18 -1.87
CA VAL A 3 28.09 13.57 -1.96
C VAL A 3 27.82 13.05 -0.55
N GLY A 4 27.10 13.85 0.24
CA GLY A 4 26.65 13.43 1.56
C GLY A 4 25.93 12.09 1.40
N GLN A 5 26.32 11.08 2.17
CA GLN A 5 25.61 9.82 2.22
C GLN A 5 24.14 10.14 2.53
N ALA A 6 23.28 9.99 1.52
CA ALA A 6 21.84 10.08 1.73
C ALA A 6 21.50 9.02 2.77
N HIS A 7 21.11 9.46 3.97
CA HIS A 7 20.60 8.55 4.99
C HIS A 7 19.43 7.78 4.35
N GLN A 8 19.63 6.47 4.18
CA GLN A 8 18.57 5.57 3.73
C GLN A 8 17.41 5.70 4.73
N PRO A 9 16.17 5.98 4.28
CA PRO A 9 15.04 6.05 5.18
C PRO A 9 14.85 4.71 5.89
N PRO A 10 14.33 4.71 7.13
CA PRO A 10 14.13 3.48 7.87
C PRO A 10 13.20 2.52 7.11
N THR A 11 13.67 1.29 6.92
CA THR A 11 12.89 0.20 6.32
C THR A 11 12.61 -0.87 7.37
N LEU A 12 11.49 -1.58 7.23
CA LEU A 12 11.34 -2.89 7.86
C LEU A 12 12.02 -3.90 6.94
N GLN A 13 12.96 -4.66 7.50
CA GLN A 13 13.49 -5.85 6.86
C GLN A 13 12.75 -7.04 7.44
N ASN A 14 11.86 -7.63 6.64
CA ASN A 14 11.31 -8.94 6.94
C ASN A 14 12.13 -9.95 6.14
N THR A 15 12.69 -10.94 6.83
CA THR A 15 13.30 -12.11 6.19
C THR A 15 12.20 -13.07 5.78
N ASN A 16 12.08 -13.33 4.48
CA ASN A 16 11.31 -14.46 4.00
C ASN A 16 11.99 -15.76 4.42
N ILE A 17 11.18 -16.81 4.58
CA ILE A 17 11.68 -18.19 4.64
C ILE A 17 12.20 -18.60 3.25
N SER A 18 13.23 -19.47 3.22
CA SER A 18 13.76 -20.00 1.97
C SER A 18 12.68 -20.77 1.21
N SER A 19 12.50 -20.49 -0.08
CA SER A 19 11.57 -21.26 -0.92
C SER A 19 12.30 -22.42 -1.59
N GLU A 20 11.71 -23.62 -1.54
CA GLU A 20 12.19 -24.80 -2.28
C GLU A 20 12.19 -24.53 -3.79
N GLY A 21 11.23 -23.76 -4.30
CA GLY A 21 11.15 -23.37 -5.71
C GLY A 21 12.18 -22.31 -6.15
N LEU A 22 13.01 -21.82 -5.23
CA LEU A 22 14.04 -20.81 -5.48
C LEU A 22 15.45 -21.27 -5.10
N ASP A 23 15.70 -22.58 -5.05
CA ASP A 23 17.00 -23.19 -4.68
C ASP A 23 17.54 -22.68 -3.33
N GLY A 24 16.65 -22.49 -2.35
CA GLY A 24 17.02 -22.02 -1.02
C GLY A 24 17.33 -20.53 -0.92
N LYS A 25 17.14 -19.75 -2.00
CA LYS A 25 17.35 -18.29 -1.95
C LYS A 25 16.31 -17.61 -1.07
N ILE A 26 16.77 -16.62 -0.31
CA ILE A 26 15.93 -15.71 0.47
C ILE A 26 15.79 -14.41 -0.32
N ILE A 27 14.53 -14.03 -0.59
CA ILE A 27 14.22 -12.75 -1.24
C ILE A 27 13.86 -11.73 -0.17
N PRO A 28 14.58 -10.60 -0.06
CA PRO A 28 14.23 -9.55 0.88
C PRO A 28 12.95 -8.82 0.44
N LEU A 29 12.02 -8.61 1.38
CA LEU A 29 10.83 -7.78 1.18
C LEU A 29 11.02 -6.43 1.89
N SER A 30 11.32 -5.39 1.10
CA SER A 30 11.49 -4.04 1.63
C SER A 30 10.15 -3.37 1.90
N GLN A 31 9.99 -2.79 3.10
CA GLN A 31 8.79 -2.04 3.48
C GLN A 31 9.17 -0.72 4.13
N GLY A 32 8.45 0.36 3.81
CA GLY A 32 8.73 1.68 4.37
C GLY A 32 8.29 1.80 5.83
N LYS A 33 9.19 2.24 6.72
CA LYS A 33 8.91 2.48 8.14
C LYS A 33 8.92 3.97 8.49
N LEU A 34 8.04 4.73 7.85
CA LEU A 34 7.89 6.18 8.00
C LEU A 34 6.47 6.60 7.62
N LEU A 35 6.10 7.84 7.92
CA LEU A 35 4.86 8.41 7.36
C LEU A 35 4.94 8.35 5.84
N GLY A 36 3.87 7.86 5.21
CA GLY A 36 3.83 7.55 3.77
C GLY A 36 4.13 6.09 3.43
N GLY A 37 4.68 5.32 4.37
CA GLY A 37 4.94 3.89 4.21
C GLY A 37 5.81 3.57 2.99
N SER A 38 5.50 2.49 2.27
CA SER A 38 6.30 2.05 1.13
C SER A 38 6.30 3.04 -0.06
N SER A 39 5.32 3.95 -0.16
CA SER A 39 5.33 5.00 -1.20
C SER A 39 6.50 5.98 -1.05
N ALA A 40 7.03 6.12 0.17
CA ALA A 40 8.19 6.97 0.45
C ALA A 40 9.53 6.33 0.03
N ILE A 41 9.57 5.02 -0.25
CA ILE A 41 10.80 4.30 -0.60
C ILE A 41 10.75 3.55 -1.94
N ASN A 42 9.57 3.47 -2.58
CA ASN A 42 9.40 2.74 -3.83
C ASN A 42 10.14 3.40 -5.01
N GLY A 43 10.16 2.72 -6.16
CA GLY A 43 10.76 3.18 -7.41
C GLY A 43 10.00 4.28 -8.17
N GLN A 44 8.97 4.89 -7.56
CA GLN A 44 8.17 6.00 -8.10
C GLN A 44 7.40 5.75 -9.40
N ALA A 45 7.57 4.62 -10.08
CA ALA A 45 6.85 4.32 -11.31
C ALA A 45 5.32 4.40 -11.09
N PHE A 46 4.67 5.26 -11.86
CA PHE A 46 3.23 5.42 -11.89
C PHE A 46 2.68 4.82 -13.18
N VAL A 47 2.21 3.58 -13.07
CA VAL A 47 1.74 2.75 -14.17
C VAL A 47 0.21 2.75 -14.17
N ALA A 48 -0.39 2.90 -15.35
CA ALA A 48 -1.82 2.86 -15.50
C ALA A 48 -2.43 1.48 -15.19
N ASN A 49 -3.65 1.46 -14.67
CA ASN A 49 -4.39 0.25 -14.38
C ASN A 49 -5.09 -0.30 -15.63
N SER A 50 -5.30 -1.63 -15.67
CA SER A 50 -6.07 -2.29 -16.72
C SER A 50 -7.54 -2.44 -16.29
N LYS A 51 -8.47 -2.11 -17.21
CA LYS A 51 -9.90 -2.34 -17.03
C LYS A 51 -10.20 -3.82 -16.81
N ALA A 52 -9.66 -4.69 -17.66
CA ALA A 52 -9.86 -6.14 -17.56
C ALA A 52 -9.43 -6.69 -16.20
N ALA A 53 -8.29 -6.22 -15.66
CA ALA A 53 -7.81 -6.65 -14.35
C ALA A 53 -8.75 -6.22 -13.20
N MET A 54 -9.35 -5.02 -13.28
CA MET A 54 -10.30 -4.55 -12.27
C MET A 54 -11.65 -5.26 -12.39
N ASP A 55 -12.16 -5.44 -13.61
CA ASP A 55 -13.41 -6.17 -13.83
C ASP A 55 -13.32 -7.60 -13.31
N ALA A 56 -12.15 -8.23 -13.45
CA ALA A 56 -11.89 -9.55 -12.87
C ALA A 56 -12.05 -9.55 -11.33
N TRP A 57 -11.71 -8.48 -10.61
CA TRP A 57 -11.94 -8.42 -9.15
C TRP A 57 -13.42 -8.51 -8.79
N ALA A 58 -14.27 -7.84 -9.57
CA ALA A 58 -15.72 -7.93 -9.38
C ALA A 58 -16.24 -9.33 -9.71
N GLU A 59 -15.74 -9.94 -10.78
CA GLU A 59 -16.07 -11.31 -11.17
C GLU A 59 -15.63 -12.33 -10.09
N PHE A 60 -14.48 -12.14 -9.46
CA PHE A 60 -13.95 -12.97 -8.38
C PHE A 60 -14.57 -12.71 -7.00
N GLY A 61 -15.75 -12.06 -6.95
CA GLY A 61 -16.53 -11.95 -5.72
C GLY A 61 -16.35 -10.65 -4.94
N SER A 62 -15.84 -9.59 -5.58
CA SER A 62 -15.80 -8.23 -5.01
C SER A 62 -16.74 -7.26 -5.77
N PRO A 63 -18.09 -7.40 -5.68
CA PRO A 63 -19.01 -6.50 -6.36
C PRO A 63 -18.73 -5.02 -6.05
N GLY A 64 -18.74 -4.17 -7.09
CA GLY A 64 -18.43 -2.74 -6.96
C GLY A 64 -16.94 -2.39 -7.02
N TRP A 65 -16.06 -3.38 -7.26
CA TRP A 65 -14.63 -3.18 -7.50
C TRP A 65 -14.22 -3.31 -8.97
N ASP A 66 -15.17 -3.23 -9.90
CA ASP A 66 -14.95 -3.18 -11.35
C ASP A 66 -14.40 -1.82 -11.82
N TRP A 67 -14.01 -1.75 -13.10
CA TRP A 67 -13.48 -0.51 -13.68
C TRP A 67 -14.47 0.64 -13.62
N GLN A 68 -15.76 0.40 -13.89
CA GLN A 68 -16.76 1.46 -13.92
C GLN A 68 -16.87 2.15 -12.55
N SER A 69 -16.79 1.36 -11.49
CA SER A 69 -16.88 1.80 -10.10
C SER A 69 -15.58 2.48 -9.63
N MET A 70 -14.42 1.96 -10.06
CA MET A 70 -13.11 2.40 -9.56
C MET A 70 -12.46 3.53 -10.39
N ALA A 71 -12.75 3.64 -11.68
CA ALA A 71 -12.16 4.65 -12.57
C ALA A 71 -12.31 6.11 -12.07
N PRO A 72 -13.46 6.54 -11.49
CA PRO A 72 -13.58 7.89 -10.93
C PRO A 72 -12.58 8.14 -9.80
N TYR A 73 -12.32 7.14 -8.95
CA TYR A 73 -11.32 7.23 -7.89
C TYR A 73 -9.92 7.23 -8.47
N PHE A 74 -9.65 6.43 -9.51
CA PHE A 74 -8.38 6.45 -10.20
C PHE A 74 -8.06 7.82 -10.79
N LYS A 75 -9.05 8.50 -11.37
CA LYS A 75 -8.89 9.89 -11.84
C LYS A 75 -8.71 10.89 -10.70
N LYS A 76 -9.34 10.65 -9.54
CA LYS A 76 -9.33 11.57 -8.39
C LYS A 76 -7.99 11.59 -7.63
N PHE A 77 -7.30 10.45 -7.52
CA PHE A 77 -6.16 10.33 -6.59
C PHE A 77 -4.83 10.88 -7.15
N HIS A 78 -4.76 11.20 -8.45
CA HIS A 78 -3.54 11.69 -9.08
C HIS A 78 -3.79 12.97 -9.88
N THR A 79 -2.74 13.76 -10.06
CA THR A 79 -2.69 14.87 -11.02
C THR A 79 -1.53 14.60 -11.96
N LEU A 80 -1.81 14.48 -13.25
CA LEU A 80 -0.79 14.20 -14.25
C LEU A 80 -0.25 15.52 -14.82
N SER A 81 1.02 15.82 -14.55
CA SER A 81 1.73 16.93 -15.18
C SER A 81 2.48 16.43 -16.41
N ARG A 82 2.06 16.90 -17.59
CA ARG A 82 2.72 16.54 -18.85
C ARG A 82 4.06 17.28 -18.99
N PRO A 83 5.09 16.65 -19.59
CA PRO A 83 6.35 17.33 -19.89
C PRO A 83 6.12 18.51 -20.84
N SER A 84 6.95 19.56 -20.71
CA SER A 84 6.94 20.66 -21.66
C SER A 84 7.40 20.17 -23.04
N PRO A 85 7.01 20.83 -24.15
CA PRO A 85 7.47 20.45 -25.48
C PRO A 85 9.00 20.35 -25.59
N ALA A 86 9.73 21.29 -24.98
CA ALA A 86 11.19 21.28 -24.96
C ALA A 86 11.76 20.07 -24.19
N ALA A 87 11.14 19.67 -23.07
CA ALA A 87 11.54 18.48 -22.33
C ALA A 87 11.24 17.20 -23.13
N SER A 88 10.08 17.14 -23.78
CA SER A 88 9.70 16.01 -24.64
C SER A 88 10.68 15.83 -25.80
N GLU A 89 11.07 16.92 -26.46
CA GLU A 89 12.06 16.88 -27.53
C GLU A 89 13.44 16.48 -27.00
N HIS A 90 13.91 17.09 -25.91
CA HIS A 90 15.21 16.81 -25.32
C HIS A 90 15.36 15.34 -24.88
N LEU A 91 14.31 14.78 -24.27
CA LEU A 91 14.27 13.40 -23.80
C LEU A 91 13.81 12.40 -24.87
N ARG A 92 13.52 12.88 -26.10
CA ARG A 92 13.06 12.07 -27.23
C ARG A 92 11.84 11.21 -26.90
N LEU A 93 10.88 11.75 -26.16
CA LEU A 93 9.72 10.99 -25.65
C LEU A 93 8.76 10.47 -26.75
N ASP A 94 9.10 10.69 -28.01
CA ASP A 94 8.47 10.16 -29.21
C ASP A 94 8.97 8.75 -29.61
N TYR A 95 9.91 8.15 -28.88
CA TYR A 95 10.60 6.91 -29.28
C TYR A 95 9.80 5.58 -29.27
N ILE A 96 8.46 5.58 -29.17
CA ILE A 96 7.70 4.32 -29.32
C ILE A 96 7.77 3.91 -30.79
N ASN A 97 8.71 3.02 -31.10
CA ASN A 97 9.07 2.64 -32.45
C ASN A 97 8.06 1.61 -33.00
N ASP A 98 7.22 2.05 -33.94
CA ASP A 98 6.27 1.17 -34.66
C ASP A 98 6.97 -0.01 -35.36
N ALA A 99 8.26 0.10 -35.70
CA ALA A 99 9.03 -0.99 -36.30
C ALA A 99 9.32 -2.15 -35.33
N LEU A 100 9.09 -1.98 -34.03
CA LEU A 100 9.16 -3.07 -33.05
C LEU A 100 7.93 -4.00 -33.11
N GLY A 101 6.92 -3.67 -33.93
CA GLY A 101 5.73 -4.50 -34.12
C GLY A 101 4.81 -4.53 -32.89
N TRP A 102 4.98 -3.61 -31.95
CA TRP A 102 4.15 -3.48 -30.75
C TRP A 102 3.37 -2.16 -30.78
N PRO A 103 2.24 -2.10 -31.49
CA PRO A 103 1.49 -0.86 -31.65
C PRO A 103 0.95 -0.41 -30.28
N ALA A 104 1.22 0.84 -29.93
CA ALA A 104 0.59 1.50 -28.79
C ALA A 104 -0.79 2.03 -29.23
N SER A 105 -1.84 1.71 -28.47
CA SER A 105 -3.20 2.17 -28.76
C SER A 105 -3.78 3.03 -27.64
N GLY A 106 -4.12 4.27 -27.97
CA GLY A 106 -4.91 5.14 -27.10
C GLY A 106 -4.16 5.74 -25.91
N ASP A 107 -4.92 6.16 -24.89
CA ASP A 107 -4.41 6.73 -23.65
C ASP A 107 -4.12 5.61 -22.63
N PRO A 108 -2.89 5.48 -22.09
CA PRO A 108 -2.56 4.53 -21.03
C PRO A 108 -3.55 4.51 -19.87
N PHE A 109 -4.11 5.67 -19.49
CA PHE A 109 -5.02 5.80 -18.35
C PHE A 109 -6.50 5.52 -18.68
N SER A 110 -6.80 5.11 -19.92
CA SER A 110 -8.16 4.74 -20.34
C SER A 110 -8.62 3.36 -19.82
N GLY A 111 -7.69 2.52 -19.36
CA GLY A 111 -7.95 1.15 -18.94
C GLY A 111 -7.80 0.10 -20.05
N GLU A 112 -7.78 0.51 -21.31
CA GLU A 112 -7.78 -0.35 -22.50
C GLU A 112 -6.47 -0.30 -23.30
N PHE A 113 -5.45 0.38 -22.77
CA PHE A 113 -4.18 0.55 -23.46
C PHE A 113 -3.39 -0.76 -23.56
N VAL A 114 -2.85 -1.01 -24.75
CA VAL A 114 -1.91 -2.10 -25.03
C VAL A 114 -0.70 -1.50 -25.75
N GLY A 115 0.50 -1.85 -25.30
CA GLY A 115 1.75 -1.37 -25.92
C GLY A 115 2.84 -1.03 -24.93
N GLY A 116 3.99 -0.59 -25.46
CA GLY A 116 4.98 0.13 -24.68
C GLY A 116 4.58 1.60 -24.54
N TYR A 117 4.80 2.21 -23.38
CA TYR A 117 4.66 3.65 -23.17
C TYR A 117 5.63 4.16 -22.11
N ILE A 118 5.88 5.46 -22.13
CA ILE A 118 6.65 6.13 -21.08
C ILE A 118 5.72 6.37 -19.90
N ASN A 119 5.94 5.64 -18.81
CA ASN A 119 5.14 5.80 -17.60
C ASN A 119 5.47 7.12 -16.89
N ALA A 120 4.50 7.65 -16.15
CA ALA A 120 4.72 8.79 -15.28
C ALA A 120 5.49 8.37 -14.01
N MET A 121 5.93 9.35 -13.24
CA MET A 121 6.58 9.12 -11.94
C MET A 121 5.84 9.90 -10.84
N SER A 122 5.80 9.35 -9.63
CA SER A 122 5.26 10.00 -8.43
C SER A 122 6.21 11.10 -7.93
N ILE A 123 6.23 12.21 -8.65
CA ILE A 123 7.06 13.39 -8.39
C ILE A 123 6.14 14.61 -8.37
N ASP A 124 6.30 15.46 -7.36
CA ASP A 124 5.73 16.80 -7.37
C ASP A 124 6.51 17.65 -8.39
N PRO A 125 5.88 18.18 -9.46
CA PRO A 125 6.58 18.96 -10.48
C PRO A 125 7.27 20.21 -9.93
N GLU A 126 6.77 20.77 -8.83
CA GLU A 126 7.31 21.95 -8.17
C GLU A 126 7.15 21.77 -6.66
N PRO A 127 8.17 21.21 -5.96
CA PRO A 127 9.59 21.55 -6.14
C PRO A 127 10.48 20.45 -6.74
N ARG A 128 9.95 19.48 -7.50
CA ARG A 128 10.69 18.33 -8.07
C ARG A 128 11.15 17.31 -7.03
N THR A 129 10.34 17.10 -6.01
CA THR A 129 10.57 16.10 -4.95
C THR A 129 9.66 14.91 -5.13
N ARG A 130 10.00 13.78 -4.49
CA ARG A 130 9.10 12.62 -4.39
C ARG A 130 7.72 13.08 -3.89
N SER A 131 6.67 12.61 -4.56
CA SER A 131 5.29 12.68 -4.08
C SER A 131 4.93 11.31 -3.47
N ASP A 132 4.96 11.23 -2.15
CA ASP A 132 4.53 10.07 -1.37
C ASP A 132 3.23 10.34 -0.62
N ALA A 133 2.64 9.30 -0.03
CA ALA A 133 1.34 9.43 0.65
C ALA A 133 1.37 10.41 1.84
N ALA A 134 2.51 10.64 2.51
CA ALA A 134 2.59 11.65 3.56
C ALA A 134 2.54 13.05 2.96
N THR A 135 3.40 13.33 1.97
CA THR A 135 3.44 14.64 1.31
C THR A 135 2.13 14.98 0.60
N ALA A 136 1.48 14.01 -0.04
CA ALA A 136 0.27 14.23 -0.82
C ALA A 136 -1.02 14.31 0.03
N TYR A 137 -1.14 13.51 1.09
CA TYR A 137 -2.41 13.40 1.85
C TYR A 137 -2.32 13.90 3.28
N TYR A 138 -1.19 13.69 3.96
CA TYR A 138 -1.05 14.11 5.36
C TYR A 138 -0.64 15.57 5.48
N GLU A 139 0.43 15.99 4.80
CA GLU A 139 0.98 17.34 4.94
C GLU A 139 -0.06 18.46 4.68
N PRO A 140 -0.92 18.39 3.65
CA PRO A 140 -1.96 19.39 3.42
C PRO A 140 -3.08 19.36 4.47
N ALA A 141 -3.25 18.24 5.18
CA ALA A 141 -4.32 18.02 6.14
C ALA A 141 -3.88 18.13 7.61
N LYS A 142 -2.57 18.19 7.90
CA LYS A 142 -2.01 18.07 9.26
C LYS A 142 -2.50 19.12 10.26
N ALA A 143 -2.97 20.28 9.78
CA ALA A 143 -3.50 21.35 10.62
C ALA A 143 -4.95 21.12 11.08
N ARG A 144 -5.64 20.09 10.55
CA ARG A 144 -7.02 19.78 10.94
C ARG A 144 -7.06 19.29 12.39
N SER A 145 -7.85 19.96 13.23
CA SER A 145 -7.94 19.66 14.66
C SER A 145 -8.50 18.27 14.98
N ASN A 146 -9.23 17.67 14.04
CA ASN A 146 -9.80 16.32 14.15
C ASN A 146 -8.92 15.22 13.54
N LEU A 147 -7.69 15.55 13.11
CA LEU A 147 -6.72 14.59 12.61
C LEU A 147 -5.54 14.51 13.58
N HIS A 148 -5.33 13.32 14.15
CA HIS A 148 -4.22 13.07 15.06
C HIS A 148 -3.32 11.99 14.49
N VAL A 149 -2.02 12.27 14.40
CA VAL A 149 -1.00 11.29 13.99
C VAL A 149 -0.03 11.08 15.14
N VAL A 150 0.12 9.82 15.55
CA VAL A 150 1.03 9.43 16.64
C VAL A 150 2.13 8.56 16.06
N THR A 151 3.32 9.14 15.87
CA THR A 151 4.50 8.43 15.37
C THR A 151 5.24 7.71 16.51
N GLY A 152 6.19 6.83 16.14
CA GLY A 152 6.96 6.05 17.12
C GLY A 152 6.10 5.14 17.98
N THR A 153 4.95 4.71 17.45
CA THR A 153 3.92 3.95 18.14
C THR A 153 3.59 2.72 17.33
N VAL A 154 3.69 1.54 17.93
CA VAL A 154 3.44 0.24 17.27
C VAL A 154 2.07 -0.26 17.69
N ALA A 155 1.20 -0.58 16.74
CA ALA A 155 -0.03 -1.31 17.03
C ALA A 155 0.31 -2.79 17.27
N GLU A 156 -0.05 -3.31 18.44
CA GLU A 156 0.26 -4.68 18.84
C GLU A 156 -0.91 -5.64 18.59
N LYS A 157 -2.14 -5.19 18.86
CA LYS A 157 -3.39 -5.91 18.57
C LYS A 157 -4.62 -5.00 18.60
N ILE A 158 -5.68 -5.42 17.92
CA ILE A 158 -7.03 -4.88 18.01
C ILE A 158 -7.67 -5.42 19.30
N ILE A 159 -8.46 -4.57 19.95
CA ILE A 159 -9.29 -4.95 21.10
C ILE A 159 -10.72 -5.14 20.62
N PHE A 160 -11.28 -6.32 20.89
CA PHE A 160 -12.66 -6.67 20.54
C PHE A 160 -13.56 -6.73 21.78
N ASP A 161 -14.76 -6.19 21.65
CA ASP A 161 -15.90 -6.55 22.49
C ASP A 161 -16.59 -7.77 21.86
N THR A 162 -16.57 -8.88 22.60
CA THR A 162 -17.14 -10.18 22.19
C THR A 162 -18.43 -10.51 22.93
N SER A 163 -19.05 -9.55 23.63
CA SER A 163 -20.34 -9.76 24.31
C SER A 163 -21.51 -9.94 23.34
N GLY A 164 -21.38 -9.41 22.11
CA GLY A 164 -22.36 -9.53 21.05
C GLY A 164 -22.19 -10.78 20.18
N LYS A 165 -23.15 -10.99 19.26
CA LYS A 165 -23.10 -12.10 18.28
C LYS A 165 -21.95 -11.98 17.28
N VAL A 166 -21.52 -10.75 17.01
CA VAL A 166 -20.41 -10.44 16.10
C VAL A 166 -19.41 -9.63 16.91
N PRO A 167 -18.13 -10.03 16.96
CA PRO A 167 -17.10 -9.27 17.64
C PRO A 167 -17.01 -7.85 17.08
N LYS A 168 -16.97 -6.86 17.97
CA LYS A 168 -16.85 -5.44 17.60
C LYS A 168 -15.47 -4.93 17.98
N ALA A 169 -14.73 -4.38 17.02
CA ALA A 169 -13.49 -3.68 17.33
C ALA A 169 -13.81 -2.40 18.13
N VAL A 170 -13.23 -2.26 19.33
CA VAL A 170 -13.45 -1.13 20.24
C VAL A 170 -12.20 -0.32 20.53
N GLY A 171 -11.05 -0.75 20.01
CA GLY A 171 -9.80 -0.02 20.14
C GLY A 171 -8.60 -0.78 19.62
N VAL A 172 -7.42 -0.21 19.83
CA VAL A 172 -6.14 -0.79 19.46
C VAL A 172 -5.20 -0.67 20.65
N GLN A 173 -4.59 -1.78 21.04
CA GLN A 173 -3.45 -1.77 21.96
C GLN A 173 -2.21 -1.33 21.20
N VAL A 174 -1.52 -0.34 21.76
CA VAL A 174 -0.33 0.24 21.17
C VAL A 174 0.82 0.31 22.16
N GLN A 175 2.04 0.17 21.65
CA GLN A 175 3.27 0.38 22.39
C GLN A 175 3.95 1.68 21.96
N LYS A 176 4.29 2.54 22.92
CA LYS A 176 5.07 3.76 22.70
C LYS A 176 6.09 3.94 23.82
N GLY A 177 7.37 3.99 23.46
CA GLY A 177 8.46 4.17 24.44
C GLY A 177 8.48 3.09 25.52
N GLY A 178 8.21 1.83 25.16
CA GLY A 178 8.17 0.70 26.08
C GLY A 178 6.93 0.62 26.97
N LYS A 179 5.99 1.57 26.85
CA LYS A 179 4.71 1.54 27.57
C LYS A 179 3.59 1.07 26.64
N THR A 180 2.79 0.15 27.13
CA THR A 180 1.59 -0.33 26.45
C THR A 180 0.36 0.45 26.94
N THR A 181 -0.47 0.92 26.02
CA THR A 181 -1.73 1.60 26.30
C THR A 181 -2.77 1.23 25.25
N THR A 182 -4.04 1.55 25.50
CA THR A 182 -5.14 1.29 24.55
C THR A 182 -5.67 2.62 24.04
N VAL A 183 -5.84 2.72 22.72
CA VAL A 183 -6.57 3.81 22.07
C VAL A 183 -7.96 3.30 21.71
N GLU A 184 -9.00 3.88 22.28
CA GLU A 184 -10.39 3.50 22.02
C GLU A 184 -10.89 4.03 20.67
N ALA A 185 -11.73 3.24 20.01
CA ALA A 185 -12.35 3.58 18.74
C ALA A 185 -13.87 3.70 18.90
N GLY A 186 -14.41 4.92 18.72
CA GLY A 186 -15.85 5.15 18.84
C GLY A 186 -16.70 4.63 17.68
N LYS A 187 -16.08 4.28 16.55
CA LYS A 187 -16.77 3.80 15.34
C LYS A 187 -16.11 2.54 14.78
N GLU A 188 -14.93 2.71 14.19
CA GLU A 188 -14.26 1.68 13.41
C GLU A 188 -12.76 1.71 13.67
N VAL A 189 -12.13 0.55 13.50
CA VAL A 189 -10.68 0.40 13.40
C VAL A 189 -10.36 0.02 11.95
N ILE A 190 -9.61 0.88 11.25
CA ILE A 190 -9.20 0.65 9.86
C ILE A 190 -7.75 0.18 9.85
N LEU A 191 -7.51 -1.02 9.30
CA LEU A 191 -6.16 -1.56 9.17
C LEU A 191 -5.51 -1.10 7.86
N ALA A 192 -4.36 -0.46 7.99
CA ALA A 192 -3.55 0.00 6.86
C ALA A 192 -2.05 -0.31 7.08
N ALA A 193 -1.75 -1.47 7.68
CA ALA A 193 -0.39 -1.88 8.06
C ALA A 193 0.39 -2.57 6.92
N GLY A 194 -0.10 -2.48 5.68
CA GLY A 194 0.47 -3.14 4.51
C GLY A 194 0.18 -4.64 4.44
N THR A 195 0.54 -5.28 3.33
CA THR A 195 0.20 -6.68 3.02
C THR A 195 0.77 -7.68 4.03
N VAL A 196 1.89 -7.37 4.68
CA VAL A 196 2.51 -8.23 5.70
C VAL A 196 2.10 -7.84 7.11
N GLY A 197 1.95 -6.55 7.39
CA GLY A 197 1.62 -6.07 8.74
C GLY A 197 0.14 -6.30 9.10
N THR A 198 -0.77 -6.16 8.14
CA THR A 198 -2.21 -6.33 8.37
C THR A 198 -2.60 -7.76 8.80
N PRO A 199 -2.23 -8.84 8.08
CA PRO A 199 -2.58 -10.19 8.51
C PRO A 199 -1.95 -10.55 9.86
N LYS A 200 -0.68 -10.19 10.08
CA LYS A 200 -0.01 -10.37 11.38
C LYS A 200 -0.80 -9.70 12.51
N LEU A 201 -1.26 -8.47 12.30
CA LEU A 201 -2.02 -7.74 13.32
C LEU A 201 -3.39 -8.40 13.56
N LEU A 202 -4.06 -8.91 12.52
CA LEU A 202 -5.31 -9.67 12.66
C LEU A 202 -5.09 -10.95 13.49
N GLU A 203 -4.07 -11.74 13.17
CA GLU A 203 -3.74 -12.98 13.89
C GLU A 203 -3.41 -12.71 15.36
N LEU A 204 -2.55 -11.72 15.64
CA LEU A 204 -2.24 -11.28 17.01
C LEU A 204 -3.47 -10.77 17.79
N SER A 205 -4.54 -10.43 17.08
CA SER A 205 -5.82 -10.01 17.65
C SER A 205 -6.86 -11.13 17.75
N GLY A 206 -6.49 -12.37 17.42
CA GLY A 206 -7.38 -13.53 17.46
C GLY A 206 -8.25 -13.72 16.21
N VAL A 207 -7.90 -13.08 15.09
CA VAL A 207 -8.60 -13.25 13.79
C VAL A 207 -7.68 -13.98 12.83
N GLY A 208 -7.92 -15.28 12.61
CA GLY A 208 -7.04 -16.14 11.82
C GLY A 208 -7.42 -17.62 11.86
N ASP A 209 -6.55 -18.49 11.35
CA ASP A 209 -6.75 -19.94 11.46
C ASP A 209 -6.78 -20.38 12.93
N GLN A 210 -7.78 -21.17 13.31
CA GLN A 210 -7.98 -21.54 14.71
C GLN A 210 -6.84 -22.42 15.23
N THR A 211 -6.37 -23.38 14.42
CA THR A 211 -5.30 -24.31 14.82
C THR A 211 -3.99 -23.55 15.05
N LEU A 212 -3.65 -22.64 14.12
CA LEU A 212 -2.48 -21.77 14.25
C LEU A 212 -2.56 -20.91 15.50
N LEU A 213 -3.67 -20.19 15.69
CA LEU A 213 -3.85 -19.28 16.83
C LEU A 213 -3.77 -20.01 18.17
N GLU A 214 -4.43 -21.16 18.30
CA GLU A 214 -4.38 -22.00 19.51
C GLU A 214 -2.96 -22.51 19.78
N SER A 215 -2.22 -22.91 18.73
CA SER A 215 -0.82 -23.36 18.88
C SER A 215 0.11 -22.26 19.40
N LEU A 216 -0.24 -20.99 19.17
CA LEU A 216 0.48 -19.81 19.63
C LEU A 216 -0.05 -19.26 20.96
N GLY A 217 -1.04 -19.91 21.58
CA GLY A 217 -1.68 -19.45 22.82
C GLY A 217 -2.49 -18.16 22.65
N ILE A 218 -2.95 -17.87 21.43
CA ILE A 218 -3.77 -16.68 21.13
C ILE A 218 -5.25 -17.08 21.18
N PRO A 219 -6.07 -16.42 22.03
CA PRO A 219 -7.50 -16.65 22.05
C PRO A 219 -8.16 -16.33 20.70
N VAL A 220 -8.97 -17.26 20.19
CA VAL A 220 -9.68 -17.07 18.93
C VAL A 220 -10.90 -16.16 19.13
N VAL A 221 -10.94 -15.06 18.37
CA VAL A 221 -12.05 -14.12 18.27
C VAL A 221 -12.89 -14.42 17.03
N VAL A 222 -12.23 -14.63 15.89
CA VAL A 222 -12.87 -15.05 14.63
C VAL A 222 -11.99 -16.09 13.96
N HIS A 223 -12.54 -17.28 13.72
CA HIS A 223 -11.89 -18.25 12.86
C HIS A 223 -12.01 -17.82 11.40
N ASN A 224 -10.88 -17.45 10.78
CA ASN A 224 -10.77 -17.19 9.36
C ASN A 224 -9.42 -17.71 8.86
N PRO A 225 -9.38 -18.92 8.26
CA PRO A 225 -8.13 -19.56 7.86
C PRO A 225 -7.47 -18.91 6.64
N ASN A 226 -8.10 -17.89 6.04
CA ASN A 226 -7.52 -17.18 4.89
C ASN A 226 -6.64 -15.98 5.30
N VAL A 227 -6.60 -15.62 6.58
CA VAL A 227 -5.75 -14.52 7.05
C VAL A 227 -4.29 -14.95 6.97
N GLY A 228 -3.47 -14.18 6.25
CA GLY A 228 -2.04 -14.50 6.05
C GLY A 228 -1.76 -15.33 4.80
N GLU A 229 -2.80 -15.91 4.19
CA GLU A 229 -2.72 -16.75 3.00
C GLU A 229 -2.91 -15.96 1.69
N ASN A 230 -2.73 -16.63 0.54
CA ASN A 230 -2.81 -16.07 -0.82
C ASN A 230 -1.77 -14.95 -1.11
N LEU A 231 -0.56 -15.11 -0.56
CA LEU A 231 0.59 -14.22 -0.79
C LEU A 231 1.30 -14.49 -2.12
#